data_AF-A0A4R9PN11-F1
#
_entry.id   AF-A0A4R9PN11-F1
#
_cell.length_a   1.000
_cell.length_b   1.000
_cell.length_c   1.000
_cell.angle_alpha   90.00
_cell.angle_beta   90.00
_cell.angle_gamma   90.00
#
_symmetry.space_group_name_H-M   'P 1'
#
loop_
_entity.id
_entity.type
_entity.pdbx_description
1 polymer ?
#
loop_
_entity_poly.entity_id
_entity_poly.type
_entity_poly.pdbx_seq_one_letter_code
_entity_poly.pdbx_strand_id
1 'polypeptide(L)'
;AVFTGTSVRSGTAKVLAVATGTQTEFASIAEALERRIPETEFAHGIRMFGYLMTEIMFAIVIMVFFANMMFDRPLIESLLFSLALAVGLTPELLPAIISVTLARGARTMAAS
;
A
#
# COMPACT_ATOMS: atom_id res chain seq x y z
N ALA A 1 -36.64 -22.20 5.84
CA ALA A 1 -36.47 -20.89 5.19
C ALA A 1 -35.63 -21.07 3.93
N VAL A 2 -35.87 -20.30 2.87
CA VAL A 2 -35.08 -20.28 1.64
C VAL A 2 -34.37 -18.93 1.56
N PHE A 3 -33.07 -18.94 1.29
CA PHE A 3 -32.24 -17.74 1.29
C PHE A 3 -31.63 -17.50 -0.10
N THR A 4 -31.43 -16.24 -0.44
CA THR A 4 -30.68 -15.83 -1.64
C THR A 4 -29.28 -16.44 -1.62
N GLY A 5 -28.80 -16.95 -2.76
CA GLY A 5 -27.48 -17.61 -2.86
C GLY A 5 -27.47 -19.11 -2.52
N THR A 6 -28.59 -19.69 -2.09
CA THR A 6 -28.72 -21.15 -1.88
C THR A 6 -29.26 -21.85 -3.14
N SER A 7 -28.86 -23.10 -3.37
CA SER A 7 -29.33 -23.92 -4.49
C SER A 7 -30.17 -25.11 -4.01
N VAL A 8 -31.19 -25.49 -4.79
CA VAL A 8 -32.02 -26.66 -4.53
C VAL A 8 -31.36 -27.88 -5.14
N ARG A 9 -31.00 -28.86 -4.29
CA ARG A 9 -30.31 -30.09 -4.74
C ARG A 9 -31.26 -31.10 -5.41
N SER A 10 -32.51 -31.18 -4.97
CA SER A 10 -33.52 -32.08 -5.55
C SER A 10 -34.94 -31.66 -5.13
N GLY A 11 -35.94 -31.97 -5.96
CA GLY A 11 -37.36 -31.66 -5.75
C GLY A 11 -37.79 -30.28 -6.27
N THR A 12 -39.06 -29.94 -6.03
CA THR A 12 -39.66 -28.65 -6.39
C THR A 12 -40.36 -28.03 -5.19
N ALA A 13 -40.20 -26.72 -5.02
CA ALA A 13 -40.84 -25.96 -3.97
C ALA A 13 -41.40 -24.65 -4.53
N LYS A 14 -42.54 -24.21 -4.00
CA LYS A 14 -43.07 -22.85 -4.19
C LYS A 14 -42.90 -22.11 -2.88
N VAL A 15 -42.31 -20.93 -2.93
CA VAL A 15 -42.06 -20.08 -1.76
C VAL A 15 -42.48 -18.65 -2.06
N LEU A 16 -42.92 -17.94 -1.02
CA LEU A 16 -43.23 -16.51 -1.08
C LEU A 16 -41.94 -15.72 -0.82
N ALA A 17 -41.65 -14.74 -1.67
CA ALA A 17 -40.53 -13.83 -1.45
C ALA A 17 -40.88 -12.85 -0.33
N VAL A 18 -40.21 -12.96 0.82
CA VAL A 18 -40.43 -12.10 2.00
C VAL A 18 -39.49 -10.89 2.05
N ALA A 19 -38.30 -11.01 1.46
CA ALA A 19 -37.31 -9.95 1.37
C ALA A 19 -36.61 -10.02 0.00
N THR A 20 -36.29 -8.86 -0.57
CA THR A 20 -35.66 -8.73 -1.89
C THR A 20 -34.55 -7.69 -1.86
N GLY A 21 -33.62 -7.77 -2.81
CA GLY A 21 -32.51 -6.83 -2.91
C GLY A 21 -31.65 -6.78 -1.64
N THR A 22 -31.37 -5.56 -1.17
CA THR A 22 -30.53 -5.29 0.01
C THR A 22 -31.14 -5.76 1.32
N GLN A 23 -32.44 -6.04 1.36
CA GLN A 23 -33.13 -6.52 2.57
C GLN A 23 -32.95 -8.03 2.80
N THR A 24 -32.21 -8.73 1.93
CA THR A 24 -31.96 -10.17 2.08
C THR A 24 -30.79 -10.43 3.02
N GLU A 25 -30.84 -11.55 3.76
CA GLU A 25 -29.72 -12.00 4.61
C GLU A 25 -28.41 -12.20 3.82
N PHE A 26 -28.50 -12.55 2.54
CA PHE A 26 -27.31 -12.63 1.70
C PHE A 26 -26.69 -11.25 1.43
N ALA A 27 -27.53 -10.24 1.25
CA ALA A 27 -27.06 -8.87 1.03
C ALA A 27 -26.42 -8.28 2.29
N SER A 28 -26.95 -8.57 3.49
CA SER A 28 -26.33 -8.13 4.75
C SER A 28 -24.94 -8.73 4.98
N ILE A 29 -24.74 -10.01 4.59
CA ILE A 29 -23.42 -10.65 4.58
C ILE A 29 -22.50 -10.01 3.53
N ALA A 30 -22.99 -9.77 2.32
CA ALA A 30 -22.20 -9.15 1.26
C ALA A 30 -21.75 -7.72 1.63
N GLU A 31 -22.63 -6.93 2.24
CA GLU A 31 -22.32 -5.58 2.73
C GLU A 31 -21.29 -5.62 3.88
N ALA A 32 -21.35 -6.65 4.73
CA ALA A 32 -20.33 -6.85 5.76
C ALA A 32 -18.93 -7.16 5.17
N LEU A 33 -18.86 -7.78 3.98
CA LEU A 33 -17.61 -7.99 3.25
C LEU A 33 -17.12 -6.74 2.49
N GLU A 34 -17.99 -5.81 2.11
CA GLU A 34 -17.62 -4.56 1.43
C GLU A 34 -16.88 -3.55 2.33
N ARG A 35 -16.75 -3.85 3.63
CA ARG A 35 -15.96 -3.04 4.55
C ARG A 35 -14.53 -2.87 4.01
N ARG A 36 -14.01 -1.64 4.12
CA ARG A 36 -12.67 -1.30 3.62
C ARG A 36 -11.63 -2.33 4.08
N ILE A 37 -10.92 -2.89 3.11
CA ILE A 37 -9.77 -3.74 3.39
C ILE A 37 -8.75 -2.88 4.15
N PRO A 38 -8.33 -3.29 5.35
CA PRO A 38 -7.32 -2.55 6.10
C PRO A 38 -6.00 -2.53 5.34
N GLU A 39 -5.14 -1.55 5.67
CA GLU A 39 -3.77 -1.53 5.16
C GLU A 39 -3.08 -2.86 5.48
N THR A 40 -2.38 -3.43 4.49
CA THR A 40 -1.63 -4.67 4.72
C THR A 40 -0.38 -4.38 5.54
N GLU A 41 0.04 -5.32 6.39
CA GLU A 41 1.30 -5.21 7.14
C GLU A 41 2.50 -4.93 6.22
N PHE A 42 2.46 -5.47 5.00
CA PHE A 42 3.47 -5.20 3.98
C PHE A 42 3.47 -3.74 3.51
N ALA A 43 2.30 -3.17 3.19
CA ALA A 43 2.18 -1.76 2.83
C ALA A 43 2.60 -0.84 3.99
N HIS A 44 2.25 -1.20 5.22
CA HIS A 44 2.70 -0.51 6.42
C HIS A 44 4.23 -0.53 6.55
N GLY A 45 4.86 -1.69 6.34
CA GLY A 45 6.31 -1.84 6.36
C GLY A 45 7.01 -1.00 5.29
N ILE A 46 6.46 -0.93 4.07
CA ILE A 46 6.99 -0.06 3.00
C ILE A 46 6.92 1.42 3.40
N ARG A 47 5.80 1.85 3.98
CA ARG A 47 5.66 3.23 4.44
C ARG A 47 6.69 3.57 5.52
N MET A 48 6.88 2.69 6.50
CA MET A 48 7.89 2.87 7.55
C MET A 48 9.30 2.93 6.98
N PHE A 49 9.62 2.08 6.01
CA PHE A 49 10.89 2.14 5.30
C PHE A 49 11.07 3.46 4.54
N GLY A 50 10.03 3.96 3.87
CA GLY A 50 10.05 5.26 3.20
C GLY A 50 10.32 6.42 4.16
N TYR A 51 9.74 6.37 5.37
CA TYR A 51 10.03 7.35 6.41
C TYR A 51 11.48 7.26 6.90
N LEU A 52 12.00 6.05 7.15
CA LEU A 52 13.39 5.85 7.53
C LEU A 52 14.36 6.43 6.50
N MET A 53 14.14 6.16 5.21
CA MET A 53 14.97 6.72 4.15
C MET A 53 14.90 8.24 4.11
N THR A 54 13.71 8.82 4.26
CA THR A 54 13.51 10.27 4.30
C THR A 54 14.25 10.90 5.47
N GLU A 55 14.19 10.28 6.65
CA GLU A 55 14.88 10.74 7.86
C GLU A 55 16.41 10.72 7.68
N ILE A 56 16.96 9.63 7.13
CA ILE A 56 18.39 9.50 6.83
C ILE A 56 18.83 10.56 5.82
N MET A 57 18.08 10.72 4.73
CA MET A 57 18.39 11.72 3.70
C MET A 57 18.38 13.13 4.28
N PHE A 58 17.36 13.46 5.07
CA PHE A 58 17.24 14.77 5.70
C PHE A 58 18.39 15.04 6.67
N ALA A 59 18.79 14.05 7.47
CA ALA A 59 19.94 14.15 8.37
C ALA A 59 21.25 14.42 7.60
N ILE A 60 21.49 13.71 6.48
CA ILE A 60 22.67 13.92 5.62
C ILE A 60 22.66 15.33 5.02
N VAL A 61 21.52 15.78 4.48
CA VAL A 61 21.35 17.11 3.87
C VAL A 61 21.66 18.21 4.88
N ILE A 62 21.08 18.12 6.08
CA ILE A 62 21.36 19.07 7.17
C ILE A 62 22.83 19.05 7.54
N MET A 63 23.40 17.87 7.78
CA MET A 63 24.80 17.71 8.17
C MET A 63 25.74 18.36 7.15
N VAL A 64 25.52 18.10 5.86
CA VAL A 64 26.34 18.66 4.77
C VAL A 64 26.14 20.16 4.61
N PHE A 65 24.90 20.65 4.74
CA PHE A 65 24.62 22.08 4.66
C PHE A 65 25.35 22.87 5.75
N PHE A 66 25.23 22.44 7.01
CA PHE A 66 25.93 23.07 8.13
C PHE A 66 27.44 22.93 8.03
N ALA A 67 27.95 21.77 7.62
CA ALA A 67 29.38 21.58 7.38
C ALA A 67 29.91 22.59 6.34
N ASN A 68 29.23 22.73 5.20
CA ASN A 68 29.63 23.70 4.17
C ASN A 68 29.60 25.15 4.68
N MET A 69 28.61 25.50 5.49
CA MET A 69 28.51 26.82 6.10
C MET A 69 29.68 27.10 7.07
N MET A 70 30.17 26.08 7.80
CA MET A 70 31.37 26.19 8.63
C MET A 70 32.67 26.33 7.81
N PHE A 71 32.68 25.86 6.55
CA PHE A 71 33.81 26.02 5.63
C PHE A 71 33.76 27.32 4.81
N ASP A 72 32.99 28.32 5.26
CA ASP A 72 32.81 29.62 4.59
C ASP A 72 32.37 29.51 3.12
N ARG A 73 31.66 28.43 2.75
CA ARG A 73 31.10 28.28 1.41
C ARG A 73 29.93 29.23 1.20
N PRO A 74 29.74 29.78 -0.02
CA PRO A 74 28.55 30.58 -0.33
C PRO A 74 27.26 29.82 0.00
N LEU A 75 26.31 30.51 0.64
CA LEU A 75 25.03 29.91 1.08
C LEU A 75 24.26 29.25 -0.06
N ILE A 76 24.25 29.90 -1.24
CA ILE A 76 23.58 29.40 -2.44
C ILE A 76 24.24 28.12 -2.96
N GLU A 77 25.57 28.06 -3.03
CA GLU A 77 26.29 26.86 -3.46
C GLU A 77 26.04 25.70 -2.49
N SER A 78 26.07 25.98 -1.18
CA SER A 78 25.81 25.00 -0.13
C SER A 78 24.40 24.43 -0.20
N LEU A 79 23.40 25.28 -0.46
CA LEU A 79 22.00 24.88 -0.64
C LEU A 79 21.83 24.02 -1.90
N LEU A 80 22.39 24.45 -3.03
CA LEU A 80 22.31 23.72 -4.30
C LEU A 80 23.00 22.36 -4.22
N PHE A 81 24.16 22.28 -3.56
CA PHE A 81 24.87 21.02 -3.34
C PHE A 81 24.09 20.06 -2.45
N SER A 82 23.52 20.57 -1.36
CA SER A 82 22.74 19.75 -0.42
C SER A 82 21.45 19.24 -1.07
N LEU A 83 20.78 20.05 -1.91
CA LEU A 83 19.65 19.61 -2.72
C LEU A 83 20.04 18.55 -3.77
N ALA A 84 21.18 18.71 -4.44
CA ALA A 84 21.68 17.72 -5.39
C ALA A 84 21.94 16.36 -4.71
N LEU A 85 22.48 16.38 -3.49
CA LEU A 85 22.62 15.15 -2.68
C LEU A 85 21.27 14.55 -2.31
N ALA A 86 20.30 15.35 -1.87
CA ALA A 86 18.96 14.87 -1.54
C ALA A 86 18.32 14.12 -2.73
N VAL A 87 18.37 14.72 -3.92
CA VAL A 87 17.84 14.09 -5.14
C VAL A 87 18.64 12.82 -5.48
N GLY A 88 19.97 12.87 -5.44
CA GLY A 88 20.83 11.72 -5.74
C GLY A 88 20.71 10.54 -4.78
N LEU A 89 20.24 10.77 -3.55
CA LEU A 89 20.04 9.74 -2.52
C LEU A 89 18.61 9.18 -2.50
N THR A 90 17.68 9.75 -3.27
CA THR A 90 16.28 9.31 -3.29
C THR A 90 16.17 7.89 -3.84
N PRO A 91 15.57 6.93 -3.12
CA PRO A 91 15.46 5.54 -3.57
C PRO A 91 14.27 5.37 -4.54
N GLU A 92 14.36 5.97 -5.73
CA GLU A 92 13.30 5.91 -6.76
C GLU A 92 13.04 4.49 -7.27
N LEU A 93 14.02 3.59 -7.15
CA LEU A 93 13.93 2.22 -7.65
C LEU A 93 13.19 1.28 -6.69
N LEU A 94 12.94 1.68 -5.43
CA LEU A 94 12.33 0.81 -4.42
C LEU A 94 10.94 0.30 -4.83
N PRO A 95 9.99 1.14 -5.30
CA PRO A 95 8.67 0.66 -5.71
C PRO A 95 8.74 -0.31 -6.89
N ALA A 96 9.67 -0.08 -7.83
CA ALA A 96 9.87 -0.95 -8.97
C ALA A 96 10.42 -2.33 -8.54
N ILE A 97 11.43 -2.36 -7.67
CA ILE A 97 12.01 -3.60 -7.14
C ILE A 97 10.95 -4.41 -6.37
N ILE A 98 10.16 -3.74 -5.53
CA ILE A 98 9.08 -4.39 -4.78
C ILE A 98 8.02 -4.99 -5.72
N SER A 99 7.58 -4.23 -6.72
CA SER A 99 6.60 -4.73 -7.69
C SER A 99 7.10 -5.97 -8.43
N VAL A 100 8.37 -5.95 -8.89
CA VAL A 100 9.00 -7.08 -9.58
C VAL A 100 9.13 -8.30 -8.66
N THR A 101 9.55 -8.11 -7.42
CA THR A 101 9.72 -9.21 -6.46
C THR A 101 8.37 -9.85 -6.08
N LEU A 102 7.33 -9.04 -5.84
CA LEU A 102 5.97 -9.53 -5.63
C LEU A 102 5.41 -10.26 -6.84
N ALA A 103 5.58 -9.71 -8.05
CA ALA A 103 5.14 -10.36 -9.28
C ALA A 103 5.82 -11.72 -9.50
N ARG A 104 7.12 -11.81 -9.18
CA ARG A 104 7.87 -13.07 -9.24
C ARG A 104 7.36 -14.06 -8.20
N GLY A 105 7.12 -13.63 -6.97
CA GLY A 105 6.54 -14.47 -5.92
C GLY A 105 5.15 -15.00 -6.28
N ALA A 106 4.28 -14.14 -6.82
CA ALA A 106 2.96 -14.51 -7.34
C ALA A 106 3.06 -15.56 -8.45
N ARG A 107 3.99 -15.40 -9.40
CA ARG A 107 4.24 -16.41 -10.43
C ARG A 107 4.70 -17.74 -9.85
N THR A 108 5.56 -17.74 -8.85
CA THR A 108 6.01 -18.97 -8.17
C THR A 108 4.85 -19.67 -7.45
N MET A 109 4.00 -18.92 -6.73
CA MET A 109 2.82 -19.47 -6.04
C MET A 109 1.75 -19.99 -7.00
N ALA A 110 1.61 -19.40 -8.19
CA ALA A 110 0.67 -19.88 -9.21
C ALA A 110 1.18 -21.09 -10.00
N ALA A 111 2.50 -21.30 -10.00
CA ALA A 111 3.13 -22.44 -10.66
C ALA A 111 3.26 -23.68 -9.74
N SER A 112 3.06 -23.50 -8.43
CA SER A 112 2.93 -24.59 -7.43
C SER A 112 1.49 -25.03 -7.27
#